data_AF-A0A924YVY3-F1
#
_entry.id   AF-A0A924YVY3-F1
#
_cell.length_a   1.000
_cell.length_b   1.000
_cell.length_c   1.000
_cell.angle_alpha   90.00
_cell.angle_beta   90.00
_cell.angle_gamma   90.00
#
_symmetry.space_group_name_H-M   'P 1'
#
loop_
_entity.id
_entity.type
_entity.pdbx_description
1 polymer ?
#
loop_
_entity_poly.entity_id
_entity_poly.type
_entity_poly.pdbx_seq_one_letter_code
_entity_poly.pdbx_strand_id
1 'polypeptide(L)'
;MFKVVSPGFSQEFDRWVDALEMAKSLMPQCKWMQDVRIFEDRSLVWVYSRSHKYPQFVGPGTYDRLAKRFLWETIADENSVETPIDEESSI
;
A
#
# COMPACT_ATOMS: atom_id res chain seq x y z
N MET A 1 5.01 -5.41 -8.41
CA MET A 1 3.67 -4.79 -8.54
C MET A 1 2.77 -5.35 -7.45
N PHE A 2 1.85 -4.55 -6.91
CA PHE A 2 0.92 -4.97 -5.85
C PHE A 2 -0.48 -5.16 -6.40
N LYS A 3 -1.18 -6.20 -5.97
CA LYS A 3 -2.56 -6.48 -6.36
C LYS A 3 -3.45 -6.56 -5.13
N VAL A 4 -4.41 -5.66 -5.04
CA VAL A 4 -5.43 -5.67 -3.99
C VAL A 4 -6.64 -6.45 -4.48
N VAL A 5 -7.06 -7.44 -3.69
CA VAL A 5 -8.19 -8.31 -4.00
C VAL A 5 -9.16 -8.33 -2.82
N SER A 6 -10.43 -8.15 -3.13
CA SER A 6 -11.58 -8.27 -2.21
C SER A 6 -12.78 -8.80 -3.02
N PRO A 7 -13.84 -9.35 -2.42
CA PRO A 7 -14.99 -9.84 -3.18
C PRO A 7 -15.59 -8.75 -4.09
N GLY A 8 -15.56 -9.00 -5.41
CA GLY A 8 -16.02 -8.03 -6.41
C GLY A 8 -15.05 -6.90 -6.73
N PHE A 9 -13.83 -6.91 -6.19
CA PHE A 9 -12.81 -5.90 -6.41
C PHE A 9 -11.45 -6.53 -6.68
N SER A 10 -10.79 -6.09 -7.75
CA SER A 10 -9.43 -6.47 -8.09
C SER A 10 -8.75 -5.32 -8.81
N GLN A 11 -7.70 -4.76 -8.20
CA GLN A 11 -6.94 -3.65 -8.78
C GLN A 11 -5.44 -3.82 -8.52
N GLU A 12 -4.64 -3.37 -9.48
CA GLU A 12 -3.18 -3.41 -9.43
C GLU A 12 -2.62 -2.00 -9.18
N PHE A 13 -1.51 -1.94 -8.46
CA PHE A 13 -0.82 -0.72 -8.01
C PHE A 13 0.68 -0.94 -8.12
N ASP A 14 1.42 0.09 -8.50
CA ASP A 14 2.88 0.02 -8.58
C ASP A 14 3.53 0.22 -7.20
N ARG A 15 2.93 1.08 -6.38
CA ARG A 15 3.43 1.48 -5.06
C ARG A 15 2.79 0.67 -3.95
N TRP A 16 3.56 0.39 -2.91
CA TRP A 16 3.07 -0.31 -1.72
C TRP A 16 2.07 0.56 -0.96
N VAL A 17 2.35 1.86 -0.84
CA VAL A 17 1.50 2.82 -0.11
C VAL A 17 0.09 2.85 -0.72
N ASP A 18 -0.02 3.02 -2.04
CA ASP A 18 -1.32 3.09 -2.73
C ASP A 18 -2.14 1.79 -2.55
N ALA A 19 -1.49 0.63 -2.66
CA ALA A 19 -2.13 -0.67 -2.45
C ALA A 19 -2.63 -0.82 -1.00
N LEU A 20 -1.84 -0.37 -0.03
CA LEU A 20 -2.18 -0.43 1.39
C LEU A 20 -3.34 0.52 1.73
N GLU A 21 -3.35 1.73 1.17
CA GLU A 21 -4.44 2.70 1.34
C GLU A 21 -5.75 2.18 0.76
N MET A 22 -5.71 1.66 -0.47
CA MET A 22 -6.86 1.03 -1.09
C MET A 22 -7.38 -0.12 -0.23
N ALA A 23 -6.50 -1.03 0.20
CA ALA A 23 -6.89 -2.15 1.06
C ALA A 23 -7.53 -1.68 2.38
N LYS A 24 -6.97 -0.65 3.02
CA LYS A 24 -7.54 -0.04 4.24
C LYS A 24 -8.92 0.56 4.00
N SER A 25 -9.14 1.22 2.87
CA SER A 25 -10.45 1.78 2.48
C SER A 25 -11.54 0.70 2.30
N LEU A 26 -11.14 -0.52 1.96
CA LEU A 26 -12.02 -1.68 1.80
C LEU A 26 -12.32 -2.42 3.12
N MET A 27 -11.49 -2.25 4.15
CA MET A 27 -11.67 -2.91 5.46
C MET A 27 -13.06 -2.69 6.09
N PRO A 28 -13.65 -1.47 6.07
CA PRO A 28 -14.99 -1.24 6.62
C PRO A 28 -16.10 -2.02 5.90
N GLN A 29 -15.93 -2.24 4.59
CA GLN A 29 -16.90 -2.93 3.72
C GLN A 29 -16.82 -4.45 3.84
N CYS A 30 -15.77 -4.96 4.50
CA CYS A 30 -15.50 -6.37 4.64
C CYS A 30 -16.52 -7.06 5.56
N LYS A 31 -17.28 -8.02 5.01
CA LYS A 31 -18.23 -8.87 5.77
C LYS A 31 -17.50 -10.02 6.47
N TRP A 32 -18.20 -10.70 7.39
CA TRP A 32 -17.64 -11.74 8.27
C TRP A 32 -16.90 -12.89 7.56
N MET A 33 -17.33 -13.29 6.35
CA MET A 33 -16.70 -14.33 5.52
C MET A 33 -15.74 -13.78 4.45
N GLN A 34 -15.49 -12.48 4.45
CA GLN A 34 -14.70 -11.82 3.41
C GLN A 34 -13.34 -11.41 3.97
N ASP A 35 -12.39 -11.28 3.05
CA ASP A 35 -11.08 -10.76 3.33
C ASP A 35 -10.65 -9.75 2.25
N VAL A 36 -9.72 -8.89 2.65
CA VAL A 36 -8.97 -8.00 1.78
C VAL A 36 -7.55 -8.50 1.76
N ARG A 37 -7.02 -8.79 0.58
CA ARG A 37 -5.70 -9.38 0.37
C ARG A 37 -4.86 -8.47 -0.49
N ILE A 38 -3.57 -8.35 -0.17
CA ILE A 38 -2.59 -7.73 -1.05
C ILE A 38 -1.57 -8.80 -1.44
N PHE A 39 -1.40 -8.95 -2.75
CA PHE A 39 -0.38 -9.80 -3.35
C PHE A 39 0.76 -8.95 -3.90
N GLU A 40 1.99 -9.39 -3.72
CA GLU A 40 3.17 -8.87 -4.41
C GLU A 40 3.71 -10.00 -5.29
N ASP A 41 3.76 -9.79 -6.61
CA ASP A 41 4.27 -10.78 -7.58
C ASP A 41 3.68 -12.20 -7.37
N ARG A 42 2.35 -12.26 -7.17
CA ARG A 42 1.54 -13.47 -6.90
C ARG A 42 1.69 -14.08 -5.50
N SER A 43 2.55 -13.53 -4.65
CA SER A 43 2.69 -13.95 -3.26
C SER A 43 1.77 -13.14 -2.35
N LEU A 44 0.99 -13.79 -1.49
CA LEU A 44 0.20 -13.10 -0.47
C LEU A 44 1.16 -12.48 0.55
N VAL A 45 1.10 -11.15 0.72
CA VAL A 45 2.00 -10.42 1.63
C VAL A 45 1.24 -9.74 2.78
N TRP A 46 -0.04 -9.47 2.58
CA TRP A 46 -0.89 -8.81 3.58
C TRP A 46 -2.33 -9.31 3.46
N VAL A 47 -2.99 -9.52 4.59
CA VAL A 47 -4.39 -9.91 4.63
C VAL A 47 -5.11 -9.27 5.82
N TYR A 48 -6.35 -8.85 5.58
CA TYR A 48 -7.29 -8.48 6.63
C TYR A 48 -8.58 -9.28 6.47
N SER A 49 -9.13 -9.74 7.59
CA SER A 49 -10.44 -10.36 7.68
C SER A 49 -11.08 -9.92 8.99
N ARG A 50 -12.40 -9.82 9.06
CA ARG A 50 -13.14 -9.48 10.29
C ARG A 50 -12.87 -10.43 11.47
N SER A 51 -12.44 -11.66 11.20
CA SER A 51 -12.12 -12.67 12.21
C SER A 51 -10.84 -12.35 13.01
N HIS A 52 -10.01 -11.44 12.52
CA HIS A 52 -8.74 -11.05 13.14
C HIS A 52 -8.80 -9.59 13.59
N LYS A 53 -8.32 -9.32 14.82
CA LYS A 53 -8.30 -7.96 15.39
C LYS A 53 -7.44 -6.99 14.58
N TYR A 54 -6.37 -7.50 13.96
CA TYR A 54 -5.42 -6.73 13.19
C TYR A 54 -5.13 -7.43 11.85
N PRO A 55 -4.80 -6.66 10.80
CA PRO A 55 -4.26 -7.24 9.58
C PRO A 55 -2.96 -8.01 9.84
N GLN A 56 -2.71 -9.00 9.00
CA GLN A 56 -1.57 -9.90 9.10
C GLN A 56 -0.62 -9.69 7.92
N PHE A 57 0.67 -9.70 8.21
CA PHE A 57 1.73 -9.77 7.22
C PHE A 57 2.11 -11.23 7.03
N VAL A 58 2.17 -11.67 5.77
CA VAL A 58 2.32 -13.09 5.44
C VAL A 58 3.72 -13.35 4.89
N GLY A 59 4.42 -14.32 5.48
CA GLY A 59 5.77 -14.73 5.08
C GLY A 59 6.89 -14.14 5.95
N PRO A 60 8.08 -14.78 5.93
CA PRO A 60 9.22 -14.36 6.74
C PRO A 60 9.79 -13.01 6.27
N GLY A 61 9.99 -12.07 7.19
CA GLY A 61 10.57 -10.75 6.88
C GLY A 61 9.65 -9.82 6.08
N THR A 62 8.42 -10.23 5.76
CA THR A 62 7.49 -9.45 4.95
C THR A 62 7.15 -8.10 5.60
N TYR A 63 6.89 -8.09 6.91
CA TYR A 63 6.62 -6.85 7.65
C TYR A 63 7.79 -5.87 7.53
N ASP A 64 9.01 -6.27 7.91
CA ASP A 64 10.17 -5.39 7.91
C ASP A 64 10.46 -4.82 6.52
N ARG A 65 10.34 -5.66 5.48
CA ARG A 65 10.55 -5.25 4.09
C ARG A 65 9.51 -4.22 3.65
N LEU A 66 8.22 -4.46 3.94
CA LEU A 66 7.14 -3.54 3.56
C LEU A 66 7.11 -2.27 4.41
N ALA A 67 7.51 -2.34 5.68
CA ALA A 67 7.68 -1.17 6.54
C ALA A 67 8.80 -0.27 6.05
N LYS A 68 9.96 -0.85 5.67
CA LYS A 68 11.04 -0.10 5.01
C LYS A 68 10.51 0.55 3.73
N ARG A 69 9.84 -0.22 2.86
CA ARG A 69 9.30 0.29 1.59
C ARG A 69 8.32 1.45 1.79
N PHE A 70 7.45 1.36 2.80
CA PHE A 70 6.57 2.46 3.19
C PHE A 70 7.37 3.72 3.51
N LEU A 71 8.39 3.64 4.38
CA LEU A 71 9.23 4.79 4.72
C LEU A 71 9.92 5.39 3.50
N TRP A 72 10.50 4.56 2.62
CA TRP A 72 11.15 5.02 1.40
C TRP A 72 10.18 5.73 0.45
N GLU A 73 8.99 5.17 0.24
CA GLU A 73 7.97 5.74 -0.66
C GLU A 73 7.39 7.05 -0.08
N THR A 74 7.17 7.13 1.23
CA THR A 74 6.69 8.36 1.89
C THR A 74 7.74 9.46 1.87
N ILE A 75 9.01 9.16 2.17
CA ILE A 75 10.10 10.15 2.09
C ILE A 75 10.32 10.63 0.66
N ALA A 76 10.19 9.74 -0.34
CA ALA A 76 10.29 10.12 -1.74
C ALA A 76 9.17 11.08 -2.16
N ASP A 77 7.93 10.85 -1.69
CA ASP A 77 6.82 11.78 -1.94
C ASP A 77 7.06 13.14 -1.29
N GLU A 78 7.56 13.16 -0.05
CA GLU A 78 7.89 14.41 0.67
C GLU A 78 9.02 15.19 -0.01
N ASN A 79 10.07 14.51 -0.48
CA ASN A 79 11.21 15.14 -1.16
C ASN A 79 10.92 15.53 -2.62
N SER A 80 9.86 15.01 -3.24
CA SER A 80 9.44 15.43 -4.59
C SER A 80 8.81 16.82 -4.64
N VAL A 81 8.59 17.45 -3.47
CA VAL A 81 8.02 18.80 -3.33
C VAL A 81 9.09 19.90 -3.34
N GLU A 82 10.39 19.59 -3.37
CA GLU A 82 11.43 20.63 -3.38
C GLU A 82 12.27 20.69 -4.67
N THR A 83 12.13 21.86 -5.33
CA THR A 83 13.02 22.62 -6.25
C THR A 83 12.70 22.65 -7.75
N PRO A 84 13.03 23.76 -8.49
CA PRO A 84 13.08 25.18 -8.14
C PRO A 84 12.40 26.09 -9.19
N ILE A 85 11.94 27.30 -8.85
CA ILE A 85 11.75 28.38 -9.84
C ILE A 85 12.77 29.46 -9.54
N ASP A 86 13.97 29.27 -10.08
CA ASP A 86 14.81 30.39 -10.50
C ASP A 86 14.63 30.52 -12.01
N GLU A 87 13.92 31.54 -12.48
CA GLU A 87 14.20 32.17 -13.77
C GLU A 87 14.12 33.69 -13.62
N GLU A 88 15.19 34.31 -14.12
CA GLU A 88 15.52 35.73 -14.15
C GLU A 88 14.37 36.67 -14.55
N SER A 89 14.40 37.86 -13.97
CA SER A 89 14.45 39.05 -14.81
C SER A 89 15.49 40.01 -14.24
N SER A 90 16.70 39.89 -14.80
CA SER A 90 17.62 41.00 -14.94
C SER A 90 16.91 42.16 -15.65
N ILE A 91 16.98 43.37 -15.07
CA ILE A 91 17.21 44.72 -15.65
C ILE A 91 16.69 45.77 -14.67
#